data_AF-A0A971Z3M1-F1
#
_entry.id   AF-A0A971Z3M1-F1
#
_cell.length_a   1.000
_cell.length_b   1.000
_cell.length_c   1.000
_cell.angle_alpha   90.00
_cell.angle_beta   90.00
_cell.angle_gamma   90.00
#
_symmetry.space_group_name_H-M   'P 1'
#
loop_
_entity.id
_entity.type
_entity.pdbx_description
1 polymer ?
#
loop_
_entity_poly.entity_id
_entity_poly.type
_entity_poly.pdbx_seq_one_letter_code
_entity_poly.pdbx_strand_id
1 'polypeptide(L)'
;MNKFWHWGKKGSLPGLVDSPELLHGEGSLYFILNEEGLVVDASPALRRLLPDGLLVKPVPLSEFMAQPAAELNGSAQYWPAHISSLVLRSRSGAHRYFQAGLLSSGDGWLMHLLENTELILRM
;
A
#
# COMPACT_ATOMS: atom_id res chain seq x y z
N MET A 1 -33.67 24.57 10.58
CA MET A 1 -34.46 23.90 9.50
C MET A 1 -33.74 24.16 8.19
N ASN A 2 -33.05 23.17 7.62
CA ASN A 2 -32.53 23.26 6.26
C ASN A 2 -32.72 21.93 5.54
N LYS A 3 -33.01 22.07 4.25
CA LYS A 3 -33.88 21.22 3.42
C LYS A 3 -33.12 20.07 2.77
N PHE A 4 -33.77 18.90 2.76
CA PHE A 4 -33.46 17.75 1.92
C PHE A 4 -33.76 18.05 0.46
N TRP A 5 -32.78 17.92 -0.42
CA TRP A 5 -32.97 17.66 -1.86
C TRP A 5 -31.73 16.95 -2.39
N HIS A 6 -31.82 15.65 -2.68
CA HIS A 6 -31.17 15.04 -3.83
C HIS A 6 -31.91 13.73 -4.18
N TRP A 7 -32.83 13.86 -5.13
CA TRP A 7 -33.27 12.72 -5.94
C TRP A 7 -32.70 12.92 -7.34
N GLY A 8 -31.80 12.02 -7.72
CA GLY A 8 -31.32 11.83 -9.08
C GLY A 8 -31.13 10.34 -9.29
N LYS A 9 -32.18 9.67 -9.75
CA LYS A 9 -32.24 8.22 -9.99
C LYS A 9 -31.53 7.83 -11.31
N LYS A 10 -31.06 6.57 -11.29
CA LYS A 10 -31.02 5.57 -12.38
C LYS A 10 -29.88 5.63 -13.41
N GLY A 11 -29.03 4.62 -13.29
CA GLY A 11 -28.20 4.05 -14.35
C GLY A 11 -27.66 2.69 -13.90
N SER A 12 -28.55 1.73 -13.63
CA SER A 12 -28.19 0.35 -13.32
C SER A 12 -27.75 -0.38 -14.60
N LEU A 13 -26.44 -0.57 -14.76
CA LEU A 13 -25.83 -1.53 -15.69
C LEU A 13 -25.36 -2.75 -14.87
N PRO A 14 -25.77 -3.98 -15.22
CA PRO A 14 -25.29 -5.17 -14.55
C PRO A 14 -23.93 -5.56 -15.16
N GLY A 15 -22.87 -5.52 -14.37
CA GLY A 15 -21.57 -6.07 -14.80
C GLY A 15 -20.33 -5.24 -14.51
N LEU A 16 -20.38 -4.19 -13.69
CA LEU A 16 -19.16 -3.64 -13.10
C LEU A 16 -18.88 -4.41 -11.81
N VAL A 17 -17.84 -5.24 -11.85
CA VAL A 17 -17.16 -5.70 -10.65
C VAL A 17 -16.86 -4.45 -9.83
N ASP A 18 -17.38 -4.41 -8.60
CA ASP A 18 -17.09 -3.36 -7.63
C ASP A 18 -15.57 -3.20 -7.58
N SER A 19 -15.06 -2.16 -8.24
CA SER A 19 -13.72 -1.67 -7.96
C SER A 19 -13.77 -1.29 -6.50
N PRO A 20 -12.90 -1.84 -5.63
CA PRO A 20 -12.88 -1.39 -4.27
C PRO A 20 -12.46 0.09 -4.35
N GLU A 21 -13.43 0.99 -4.20
CA GLU A 21 -13.19 2.32 -3.68
C GLU A 21 -12.60 2.10 -2.30
N LEU A 22 -11.29 1.83 -2.31
CA LEU A 22 -10.47 1.67 -1.14
C LEU A 22 -10.73 2.91 -0.30
N LEU A 23 -11.10 2.65 0.94
CA LEU A 23 -11.28 3.60 2.02
C LEU A 23 -10.02 4.48 2.11
N HIS A 24 -9.97 5.55 1.31
CA HIS A 24 -8.94 6.58 1.36
C HIS A 24 -9.25 7.48 2.56
N GLY A 25 -9.17 6.90 3.76
CA GLY A 25 -9.03 7.67 4.98
C GLY A 25 -7.70 8.41 4.93
N GLU A 26 -7.69 9.68 5.33
CA GLU A 26 -6.47 10.45 5.53
C GLU A 26 -5.55 9.69 6.50
N GLY A 27 -4.61 8.88 5.99
CA GLY A 27 -3.70 8.08 6.81
C GLY A 27 -3.42 6.65 6.35
N SER A 28 -4.09 6.13 5.31
CA SER A 28 -3.77 4.79 4.79
C SER A 28 -2.34 4.73 4.23
N LEU A 29 -1.57 3.72 4.61
CA LEU A 29 -0.22 3.47 4.11
C LEU A 29 -0.27 2.33 3.10
N TYR A 30 0.17 2.57 1.87
CA TYR A 30 0.19 1.52 0.86
C TYR A 30 1.25 1.79 -0.21
N PHE A 31 1.68 0.71 -0.88
CA PHE A 31 2.39 0.74 -2.16
C PHE A 31 1.49 0.25 -3.29
N ILE A 32 1.66 0.82 -4.47
CA ILE A 32 1.18 0.26 -5.73
C ILE A 32 2.35 -0.41 -6.42
N LEU A 33 2.18 -1.67 -6.77
CA LEU A 33 3.14 -2.49 -7.49
C LEU A 33 2.60 -2.76 -8.89
N ASN A 34 3.47 -2.78 -9.89
CA ASN A 34 3.11 -3.24 -11.24
C ASN A 34 3.12 -4.79 -11.34
N GLU A 35 2.89 -5.31 -12.55
CA GLU A 35 2.92 -6.74 -12.87
C GLU A 35 4.23 -7.43 -12.45
N GLU A 36 5.36 -6.73 -12.58
CA GLU A 36 6.67 -7.25 -12.20
C GLU A 36 6.95 -7.18 -10.69
N GLY A 37 6.06 -6.59 -9.90
CA GLY A 37 6.23 -6.39 -8.45
C GLY A 37 7.13 -5.20 -8.10
N LEU A 38 7.38 -4.29 -9.04
CA LEU A 38 8.09 -3.03 -8.78
C LEU A 38 7.13 -1.98 -8.24
N VAL A 39 7.59 -1.23 -7.25
CA VAL A 39 6.86 -0.09 -6.69
C VAL A 39 6.80 1.02 -7.72
N VAL A 40 5.58 1.33 -8.17
CA VAL A 40 5.29 2.43 -9.10
C VAL A 40 4.71 3.65 -8.39
N ASP A 41 4.05 3.44 -7.25
CA ASP A 41 3.47 4.50 -6.45
C ASP A 41 3.42 4.09 -4.95
N ALA A 42 3.24 5.08 -4.09
CA ALA A 42 3.00 4.96 -2.68
C ALA A 42 1.98 6.01 -2.22
N SER A 43 1.23 5.70 -1.17
CA SER A 43 0.25 6.65 -0.62
C SER A 43 0.90 7.99 -0.22
N PRO A 44 0.17 9.12 -0.25
CA PRO A 44 0.73 10.41 0.16
C PRO A 44 1.30 10.40 1.58
N ALA A 45 0.67 9.66 2.51
CA ALA A 45 1.15 9.51 3.87
C ALA A 45 2.47 8.72 3.92
N LEU A 46 2.58 7.63 3.14
CA LEU A 46 3.79 6.83 3.08
C LEU A 46 4.95 7.58 2.40
N ARG A 47 4.70 8.33 1.32
CA ARG A 47 5.70 9.19 0.66
C ARG A 47 6.30 10.24 1.60
N ARG A 48 5.54 10.73 2.59
CA ARG A 48 6.07 11.66 3.62
C ARG A 48 7.02 10.95 4.60
N LEU A 49 6.91 9.63 4.76
CA LEU A 49 7.75 8.84 5.64
C LEU A 49 9.00 8.31 4.96
N LEU A 50 8.92 8.01 3.65
CA LEU A 50 9.98 7.37 2.89
C LEU A 50 11.05 8.36 2.39
N PRO A 51 12.25 7.86 2.02
CA PRO A 51 13.30 8.68 1.41
C PRO A 51 12.84 9.31 0.09
N ASP A 52 13.28 10.54 -0.17
CA ASP A 52 12.91 11.29 -1.38
C ASP A 52 13.61 10.73 -2.63
N GLY A 53 13.01 10.97 -3.79
CA GLY A 53 13.63 10.68 -5.09
C GLY A 53 13.63 9.22 -5.54
N LEU A 54 13.07 8.29 -4.75
CA LEU A 54 13.01 6.87 -5.12
C LEU A 54 11.94 6.57 -6.19
N LEU A 55 10.80 7.26 -6.15
CA LEU A 55 9.66 7.03 -7.05
C LEU A 55 9.67 7.92 -8.30
N VAL A 56 10.83 8.12 -8.91
CA VAL A 56 10.94 8.79 -10.24
C VAL A 56 10.71 7.78 -11.37
N LYS A 57 10.91 6.49 -11.09
CA LYS A 57 10.68 5.34 -11.96
C LYS A 57 10.21 4.15 -11.12
N PRO A 58 9.65 3.08 -11.73
CA PRO A 58 9.41 1.83 -11.02
C PRO A 58 10.70 1.33 -10.36
N VAL A 59 10.62 1.01 -9.07
CA VAL A 59 11.78 0.55 -8.27
C VAL A 59 11.44 -0.69 -7.47
N PRO A 60 12.40 -1.60 -7.23
CA PRO A 60 12.19 -2.74 -6.36
C PRO A 60 11.78 -2.31 -4.94
N LEU A 61 10.89 -3.07 -4.31
CA LEU A 61 10.48 -2.81 -2.92
C LEU A 61 11.68 -2.80 -1.95
N SER A 62 12.73 -3.59 -2.26
CA SER A 62 13.97 -3.65 -1.48
C SER A 62 14.67 -2.31 -1.32
N GLU A 63 14.47 -1.34 -2.21
CA GLU A 63 15.05 0.01 -2.10
C GLU A 63 14.49 0.79 -0.89
N PHE A 64 13.29 0.43 -0.44
CA PHE A 64 12.66 1.02 0.74
C PHE A 64 12.92 0.21 2.02
N MET A 65 13.40 -1.02 1.89
CA MET A 65 13.51 -1.96 2.99
C MET A 65 14.80 -1.73 3.77
N ALA A 66 14.69 -1.73 5.10
CA ALA A 66 15.84 -1.71 5.99
C ALA A 66 16.43 -3.11 6.21
N GLN A 67 15.63 -4.16 5.97
CA GLN A 67 16.01 -5.56 6.14
C GLN A 67 15.35 -6.41 5.04
N PRO A 68 15.99 -7.48 4.55
CA PRO A 68 15.34 -8.43 3.65
C PRO A 68 14.13 -9.09 4.30
N ALA A 69 13.05 -9.30 3.53
CA ALA A 69 11.91 -10.12 3.96
C ALA A 69 11.94 -11.42 3.17
N ALA A 70 12.19 -12.55 3.86
CA ALA A 70 12.30 -13.87 3.21
C ALA A 70 11.01 -14.27 2.48
N GLU A 71 9.87 -13.79 2.95
CA GLU A 71 8.54 -13.98 2.35
C GLU A 71 8.41 -13.29 0.97
N LEU A 72 9.26 -12.29 0.68
CA LEU A 72 9.22 -11.47 -0.54
C LEU A 72 10.32 -11.88 -1.52
N ASN A 73 10.38 -13.18 -1.82
CA ASN A 73 11.31 -13.72 -2.81
C ASN A 73 10.61 -13.94 -4.16
N GLY A 74 11.26 -13.56 -5.25
CA GLY A 74 10.71 -13.66 -6.61
C GLY A 74 9.62 -12.63 -6.90
N SER A 75 8.75 -12.95 -7.86
CA SER A 75 7.69 -12.05 -8.35
C SER A 75 6.54 -11.89 -7.35
N ALA A 76 5.89 -10.72 -7.36
CA ALA A 76 4.80 -10.38 -6.44
C ALA A 76 3.62 -11.36 -6.45
N GLN A 77 3.35 -12.00 -7.60
CA GLN A 77 2.30 -13.03 -7.73
C GLN A 77 2.53 -14.28 -6.85
N TYR A 78 3.76 -14.49 -6.36
CA TYR A 78 4.11 -15.62 -5.49
C TYR A 78 4.24 -15.22 -4.02
N TRP A 79 4.14 -13.92 -3.71
CA TRP A 79 4.20 -13.45 -2.34
C TRP A 79 2.92 -13.85 -1.59
N PRO A 80 3.00 -14.09 -0.28
CA PRO A 80 1.82 -14.39 0.51
C PRO A 80 0.87 -13.17 0.55
N ALA A 81 -0.43 -13.44 0.59
CA ALA A 81 -1.45 -12.39 0.73
C ALA A 81 -1.31 -11.60 2.05
N HIS A 82 -0.70 -12.21 3.06
CA HIS A 82 -0.36 -11.58 4.33
C HIS A 82 1.15 -11.70 4.57
N ILE A 83 1.82 -10.58 4.80
CA ILE A 83 3.25 -10.48 5.06
C ILE A 83 3.42 -10.08 6.51
N SER A 84 4.03 -10.97 7.29
CA SER A 84 4.03 -10.88 8.75
C SER A 84 4.90 -9.74 9.29
N SER A 85 5.99 -9.43 8.58
CA SER A 85 6.97 -8.44 8.98
C SER A 85 7.63 -7.78 7.78
N LEU A 86 7.51 -6.47 7.71
CA LEU A 86 8.20 -5.61 6.75
C LEU A 86 8.87 -4.47 7.51
N VAL A 87 10.18 -4.31 7.31
CA VAL A 87 10.94 -3.22 7.95
C VAL A 87 11.35 -2.24 6.88
N LEU A 88 10.82 -1.02 6.94
CA LEU A 88 11.13 0.06 6.00
C LEU A 88 12.08 1.08 6.61
N ARG A 89 12.95 1.65 5.77
CA ARG A 89 13.80 2.79 6.14
C ARG A 89 13.03 4.07 5.89
N SER A 90 12.86 4.88 6.93
CA SER A 90 12.27 6.21 6.80
C SER A 90 13.27 7.26 6.31
N ARG A 91 12.77 8.45 5.92
CA ARG A 91 13.58 9.61 5.54
C ARG A 91 14.59 10.01 6.63
N SER A 92 14.24 9.86 7.91
CA SER A 92 15.16 10.16 9.03
C SER A 92 16.23 9.09 9.27
N GLY A 93 16.22 8.00 8.48
CA GLY A 93 17.06 6.82 8.71
C GLY A 93 16.52 5.86 9.76
N ALA A 94 15.44 6.20 10.47
CA ALA A 94 14.82 5.30 11.44
C ALA A 94 14.14 4.10 10.76
N HIS A 95 14.17 2.96 11.44
CA HIS A 95 13.45 1.76 11.02
C HIS A 95 11.98 1.85 11.45
N ARG A 96 11.08 1.54 10.53
CA ARG A 96 9.63 1.49 10.73
C ARG A 96 9.17 0.06 10.46
N TYR A 97 8.37 -0.49 11.35
CA TYR A 97 7.89 -1.86 11.25
C TYR A 97 6.44 -1.88 10.80
N PHE A 98 6.14 -2.81 9.90
CA PHE A 98 4.83 -2.99 9.33
C PHE A 98 4.44 -4.46 9.23
N GLN A 99 3.14 -4.71 9.26
CA GLN A 99 2.54 -5.87 8.62
C GLN A 99 1.97 -5.42 7.28
N ALA A 100 1.89 -6.31 6.30
CA ALA A 100 1.31 -5.98 5.01
C ALA A 100 0.26 -6.97 4.53
N GLY A 101 -0.71 -6.44 3.79
CA GLY A 101 -1.69 -7.21 3.03
C GLY A 101 -1.54 -6.93 1.55
N LEU A 102 -1.47 -7.99 0.73
CA LEU A 102 -1.33 -7.90 -0.72
C LEU A 102 -2.67 -8.21 -1.40
N LEU A 103 -3.13 -7.28 -2.23
CA LEU A 103 -4.40 -7.37 -2.95
C LEU A 103 -4.15 -7.20 -4.45
N SER A 104 -4.81 -7.99 -5.29
CA SER A 104 -4.81 -7.78 -6.74
C SER A 104 -5.50 -6.46 -7.08
N SER A 105 -4.90 -5.63 -7.94
CA SER A 105 -5.45 -4.33 -8.31
C SER A 105 -5.21 -4.03 -9.79
N GLY A 106 -6.21 -4.34 -10.64
CA GLY A 106 -6.06 -4.27 -12.09
C GLY A 106 -4.97 -5.22 -12.55
N ASP A 107 -4.01 -4.69 -13.30
CA ASP A 107 -2.84 -5.43 -13.78
C ASP A 107 -1.74 -5.56 -12.71
N GLY A 108 -1.84 -4.85 -11.59
CA GLY A 108 -0.82 -4.81 -10.55
C GLY A 108 -1.28 -5.34 -9.20
N TRP A 109 -0.58 -4.87 -8.17
CA TRP A 109 -0.88 -5.22 -6.79
C TRP A 109 -0.93 -3.97 -5.92
N LEU A 110 -1.84 -3.97 -4.96
CA LEU A 110 -1.85 -3.03 -3.86
C LEU A 110 -1.30 -3.73 -2.61
N MET A 111 -0.22 -3.20 -2.06
CA MET A 111 0.31 -3.64 -0.77
C MET A 111 -0.11 -2.63 0.30
N HIS A 112 -1.14 -2.97 1.07
CA HIS A 112 -1.58 -2.18 2.21
C HIS A 112 -0.65 -2.45 3.42
N LEU A 113 -0.28 -1.41 4.15
CA LEU A 113 0.65 -1.46 5.27
C LEU A 113 -0.05 -1.07 6.58
N LEU A 114 0.20 -1.83 7.64
CA LEU A 114 -0.21 -1.53 9.00
C LEU A 114 1.02 -1.29 9.86
N GLU A 115 1.22 -0.05 10.30
CA GLU A 115 2.38 0.30 11.15
C GLU A 115 2.24 -0.32 12.54
N ASN A 116 3.27 -1.04 12.98
CA ASN A 116 3.35 -1.63 14.31
C ASN A 116 4.69 -1.32 15.02
N THR A 117 5.42 -0.29 14.56
CA THR A 117 6.70 0.18 15.13
C THR A 117 6.67 0.29 16.66
N GLU A 118 5.70 1.01 17.21
CA GLU A 118 5.58 1.23 18.67
C GLU A 118 5.33 -0.06 19.45
N LEU A 119 4.61 -1.01 18.87
CA LEU A 119 4.33 -2.30 19.51
C LEU A 119 5.61 -3.14 19.59
N ILE A 120 6.38 -3.18 18.51
CA ILE A 120 7.62 -3.97 18.43
C ILE A 120 8.72 -3.39 19.31
N LEU A 121 8.88 -2.07 19.37
CA LEU A 121 9.94 -1.43 20.17
C LEU A 121 9.70 -1.50 21.69
N ARG A 122 8.50 -1.89 22.14
CA ARG A 122 8.19 -2.07 23.57
C ARG A 122 8.43 -3.49 24.08
N MET A 123 8.69 -4.43 23.18
CA MET A 123 9.03 -5.82 23.50
C MET A 123 10.52 -5.96 23.74
#